data_AF-A0A5J4G1B4-F1
#
_entry.id   AF-A0A5J4G1B4-F1
#
_cell.length_a   1.000
_cell.length_b   1.000
_cell.length_c   1.000
_cell.angle_alpha   90.00
_cell.angle_beta   90.00
_cell.angle_gamma   90.00
#
_symmetry.space_group_name_H-M   'P 1'
#
loop_
_entity.id
_entity.type
_entity.pdbx_description
1 polymer ?
#
loop_
_entity_poly.entity_id
_entity_poly.type
_entity_poly.pdbx_seq_one_letter_code
_entity_poly.pdbx_strand_id
1 'polypeptide(L)'
;MTLCVSWIRKVNNIEELIFATDSCLSGGERWNSGVKLFELPRKDCLISFAGETSRTYPLILNLISSIKFDEHLANSHTDINEVLDYLSNLFTTLYNSIDYGGAQGDEVEDFKFLFGGYSWKESKFKLWEIGYLTETNAFIHNEIDENNMFFGFIGDEIDKAEELLEEEQKNNGKRFSNNFDMEPFKVLLTMIREKEYSTIDGAIQIAKIHPPGTTEFLGVYWPSIKGNKTFLGKDVSIDNNPNVNFIDPDTATIVGEELPEKLIEIDSDIYGINTKFVEDCYPLEDGFENRNLKQDLTKRQKSRLKTIFSDIAYARFVESEQLEKETD
;
A
#
# COMPACT_ATOMS: atom_id res chain seq x y z
N MET A 1 -0.53 -15.43 -13.85
CA MET A 1 -1.04 -14.04 -13.88
C MET A 1 -1.49 -13.65 -12.47
N THR A 2 -2.10 -12.49 -12.24
CA THR A 2 -2.09 -11.73 -10.97
C THR A 2 -3.37 -10.90 -10.86
N LEU A 3 -3.65 -10.33 -9.68
CA LEU A 3 -4.59 -9.22 -9.55
C LEU A 3 -3.87 -8.03 -8.90
N CYS A 4 -3.93 -6.88 -9.57
CA CYS A 4 -3.47 -5.59 -9.05
C CYS A 4 -4.67 -4.64 -8.98
N VAL A 5 -4.69 -3.83 -7.93
CA VAL A 5 -5.72 -2.82 -7.72
C VAL A 5 -5.10 -1.52 -7.24
N SER A 6 -5.62 -0.41 -7.74
CA SER A 6 -5.29 0.92 -7.23
C SER A 6 -6.56 1.74 -7.06
N TRP A 7 -6.63 2.56 -6.01
CA TRP A 7 -7.79 3.40 -5.74
C TRP A 7 -7.45 4.64 -4.91
N ILE A 8 -8.28 5.68 -5.04
CA ILE A 8 -8.21 6.84 -4.16
C ILE A 8 -9.03 6.56 -2.89
N ARG A 9 -8.33 6.47 -1.77
CA ARG A 9 -8.91 6.33 -0.43
C ARG A 9 -9.33 7.70 0.11
N LYS A 10 -10.57 7.81 0.58
CA LYS A 10 -11.14 9.04 1.18
C LYS A 10 -11.78 8.74 2.53
N VAL A 11 -11.08 9.07 3.62
CA VAL A 11 -11.56 8.84 5.01
C VAL A 11 -11.28 10.07 5.87
N ASN A 12 -12.29 10.59 6.57
CA ASN A 12 -12.14 11.70 7.53
C ASN A 12 -11.36 12.91 6.99
N ASN A 13 -11.66 13.32 5.75
CA ASN A 13 -10.98 14.41 4.99
C ASN A 13 -9.51 14.14 4.63
N ILE A 14 -9.02 12.91 4.82
CA ILE A 14 -7.72 12.46 4.32
C ILE A 14 -7.97 11.77 2.98
N GLU A 15 -7.18 12.17 1.99
CA GLU A 15 -7.14 11.54 0.68
C GLU A 15 -5.75 10.93 0.47
N GLU A 16 -5.71 9.67 0.04
CA GLU A 16 -4.48 8.90 -0.23
C GLU A 16 -4.69 8.08 -1.51
N LEU A 17 -3.66 7.91 -2.34
CA LEU A 17 -3.69 6.94 -3.44
C LEU A 17 -3.07 5.63 -2.96
N ILE A 18 -3.77 4.50 -3.13
CA ILE A 18 -3.32 3.20 -2.65
C ILE A 18 -3.14 2.24 -3.82
N PHE A 19 -2.06 1.46 -3.78
CA PHE A 19 -1.81 0.34 -4.66
C PHE A 19 -1.74 -0.95 -3.84
N ALA A 20 -2.38 -2.01 -4.30
CA ALA A 20 -2.26 -3.35 -3.73
C ALA A 20 -2.19 -4.43 -4.83
N THR A 21 -1.46 -5.53 -4.56
CA THR A 21 -1.33 -6.67 -5.48
C THR A 21 -0.96 -7.94 -4.73
N ASP A 22 -1.36 -9.09 -5.25
CA ASP A 22 -0.89 -10.40 -4.78
C ASP A 22 0.61 -10.59 -5.11
N SER A 23 1.28 -11.59 -4.54
CA SER A 23 2.72 -11.84 -4.76
C SER A 23 3.04 -13.13 -5.53
N CYS A 24 2.03 -13.81 -6.06
CA CYS A 24 2.21 -15.02 -6.83
C CYS A 24 2.70 -14.73 -8.25
N LEU A 25 3.88 -15.23 -8.62
CA LEU A 25 4.28 -15.38 -10.01
C LEU A 25 4.00 -16.82 -10.44
N SER A 26 3.29 -16.96 -11.54
CA SER A 26 2.96 -18.23 -12.16
C SER A 26 3.35 -18.17 -13.64
N GLY A 27 4.27 -19.05 -14.06
CA GLY A 27 4.81 -19.06 -15.42
C GLY A 27 5.85 -20.17 -15.59
N GLY A 28 5.39 -21.41 -15.69
CA GLY A 28 6.24 -22.62 -15.63
C GLY A 28 6.63 -23.03 -14.21
N GLU A 29 6.87 -22.06 -13.33
CA GLU A 29 7.08 -22.23 -11.90
C GLU A 29 6.09 -21.38 -11.08
N ARG A 30 5.97 -21.67 -9.78
CA ARG A 30 5.12 -20.91 -8.85
C ARG A 30 5.93 -20.32 -7.72
N TRP A 31 5.87 -19.00 -7.56
CA TRP A 31 6.61 -18.24 -6.57
C TRP A 31 5.67 -17.31 -5.81
N ASN A 32 5.44 -17.54 -4.52
CA ASN A 32 4.52 -16.74 -3.69
C ASN A 32 5.17 -15.50 -3.05
N SER A 33 6.20 -14.95 -3.70
CA SER A 33 7.03 -13.85 -3.18
C SER A 33 7.61 -12.95 -4.27
N GLY A 34 6.96 -12.89 -5.44
CA GLY A 34 7.36 -12.04 -6.54
C GLY A 34 6.86 -10.62 -6.37
N VAL A 35 7.76 -9.65 -6.51
CA VAL A 35 7.43 -8.23 -6.39
C VAL A 35 6.71 -7.75 -7.64
N LYS A 36 5.58 -7.08 -7.48
CA LYS A 36 4.77 -6.53 -8.59
C LYS A 36 4.41 -5.07 -8.41
N LEU A 37 4.72 -4.50 -7.25
CA LEU A 37 4.54 -3.09 -6.90
C LEU A 37 5.90 -2.42 -6.68
N PHE A 38 6.13 -1.30 -7.35
CA PHE A 38 7.42 -0.63 -7.39
C PHE A 38 7.30 0.85 -7.03
N GLU A 39 8.22 1.30 -6.18
CA GLU A 39 8.58 2.72 -6.08
C GLU A 39 9.47 3.07 -7.25
N LEU A 40 9.19 4.20 -7.91
CA LEU A 40 10.15 4.77 -8.84
C LEU A 40 11.22 5.56 -8.05
N PRO A 41 12.36 5.94 -8.65
CA PRO A 41 13.38 6.78 -8.01
C PRO A 41 12.95 8.24 -7.74
N ARG A 42 11.70 8.43 -7.34
CA ARG A 42 11.02 9.65 -6.93
C ARG A 42 9.87 9.23 -6.00
N LYS A 43 9.58 10.04 -4.98
CA LYS A 43 8.73 9.62 -3.84
C LYS A 43 7.24 9.85 -4.03
N ASP A 44 6.80 10.35 -5.17
CA ASP A 44 5.45 10.84 -5.42
C ASP A 44 4.66 9.98 -6.41
N CYS A 45 5.20 8.82 -6.81
CA CYS A 45 4.50 7.89 -7.70
C CYS A 45 4.86 6.42 -7.48
N LEU A 46 3.95 5.57 -7.94
CA LEU A 46 4.03 4.12 -7.87
C LEU A 46 3.66 3.52 -9.23
N ILE A 47 4.20 2.33 -9.50
CA ILE A 47 3.78 1.50 -10.62
C ILE A 47 3.58 0.06 -10.17
N SER A 48 2.50 -0.58 -10.63
CA SER A 48 2.30 -2.02 -10.54
C SER A 48 1.98 -2.61 -11.91
N PHE A 49 2.13 -3.92 -12.06
CA PHE A 49 1.89 -4.59 -13.33
C PHE A 49 1.10 -5.89 -13.18
N ALA A 50 0.42 -6.27 -14.26
CA ALA A 50 -0.17 -7.58 -14.46
C ALA A 50 0.21 -8.10 -15.84
N GLY A 51 0.58 -9.38 -15.95
CA GLY A 51 0.95 -10.02 -17.21
C GLY A 51 2.31 -10.71 -17.18
N GLU A 52 2.94 -10.84 -18.34
CA GLU A 52 4.15 -11.65 -18.50
C GLU A 52 5.40 -11.00 -17.86
N THR A 53 5.95 -11.69 -16.85
CA THR A 53 7.13 -11.22 -16.10
C THR A 53 8.39 -11.04 -16.97
N SER A 54 8.52 -11.82 -18.04
CA SER A 54 9.66 -11.74 -18.97
C SER A 54 9.72 -10.40 -19.69
N ARG A 55 8.58 -9.69 -19.82
CA ARG A 55 8.48 -8.34 -20.42
C ARG A 55 8.38 -7.25 -19.39
N THR A 56 7.48 -7.41 -18.41
CA THR A 56 7.13 -6.33 -17.49
C THR A 56 8.32 -5.94 -16.61
N TYR A 57 9.12 -6.91 -16.15
CA TYR A 57 10.31 -6.60 -15.35
C TYR A 57 11.37 -5.81 -16.14
N PRO A 58 11.82 -6.23 -17.34
CA PRO A 58 12.73 -5.40 -18.13
C PRO A 58 12.22 -3.98 -18.40
N LEU A 59 10.92 -3.81 -18.70
CA LEU A 59 10.33 -2.49 -18.91
C LEU A 59 10.44 -1.61 -17.65
N ILE A 60 9.98 -2.12 -16.51
CA ILE A 60 10.03 -1.39 -15.22
C ILE A 60 11.48 -1.10 -14.81
N LEU A 61 12.40 -2.05 -14.96
CA LEU A 61 13.80 -1.86 -14.59
C LEU A 61 14.47 -0.79 -15.46
N ASN A 62 14.15 -0.71 -16.75
CA ASN A 62 14.61 0.37 -17.61
C ASN A 62 14.03 1.71 -17.16
N LEU A 63 12.73 1.78 -16.82
CA LEU A 63 12.11 3.01 -16.30
C LEU A 63 12.77 3.48 -15.00
N ILE A 64 12.98 2.57 -14.04
CA ILE A 64 13.69 2.85 -12.80
C ILE A 64 15.10 3.39 -13.12
N SER A 65 15.84 2.73 -14.01
CA SER A 65 17.18 3.19 -14.39
C SER A 65 17.14 4.59 -15.02
N SER A 66 16.23 4.82 -15.97
CA SER A 66 16.07 6.10 -16.64
C SER A 66 15.76 7.25 -15.68
N ILE A 67 14.80 7.07 -14.78
CA ILE A 67 14.45 8.08 -13.79
C ILE A 67 15.61 8.32 -12.82
N LYS A 68 16.30 7.26 -12.38
CA LYS A 68 17.41 7.37 -11.43
C LYS A 68 18.57 8.23 -11.95
N PHE A 69 18.84 8.19 -13.26
CA PHE A 69 19.98 8.88 -13.89
C PHE A 69 19.59 10.16 -14.63
N ASP A 70 18.32 10.56 -14.60
CA ASP A 70 17.82 11.80 -15.18
C ASP A 70 17.38 12.76 -14.07
N GLU A 71 18.09 13.88 -13.91
CA GLU A 71 17.82 14.87 -12.85
C GLU A 71 16.43 15.50 -12.98
N HIS A 72 15.90 15.64 -14.20
CA HIS A 72 14.57 16.19 -14.44
C HIS A 72 13.52 15.18 -13.99
N LEU A 73 13.61 13.91 -14.42
CA LEU A 73 12.62 12.89 -14.07
C LEU A 73 12.65 12.48 -12.60
N ALA A 74 13.82 12.46 -11.96
CA ALA A 74 13.96 12.17 -10.53
C ALA A 74 13.38 13.27 -9.63
N ASN A 75 13.21 14.48 -10.15
CA ASN A 75 12.75 15.63 -9.37
C ASN A 75 11.22 15.59 -9.18
N SER A 76 10.76 15.65 -7.94
CA SER A 76 9.33 15.74 -7.60
C SER A 76 8.66 17.04 -8.05
N HIS A 77 9.43 18.05 -8.49
CA HIS A 77 8.89 19.24 -9.15
C HIS A 77 8.56 19.01 -10.63
N THR A 78 9.03 17.91 -11.23
CA THR A 78 8.56 17.48 -12.55
C THR A 78 7.20 16.85 -12.36
N ASP A 79 6.17 17.42 -12.99
CA ASP A 79 4.80 16.94 -12.78
C ASP A 79 4.63 15.50 -13.30
N ILE A 80 3.77 14.75 -12.62
CA ILE A 80 3.57 13.33 -12.88
C ILE A 80 3.11 13.04 -14.32
N ASN A 81 2.41 13.97 -14.97
CA ASN A 81 2.01 13.83 -16.38
C ASN A 81 3.24 13.79 -17.32
N GLU A 82 4.30 14.55 -17.02
CA GLU A 82 5.54 14.52 -17.81
C GLU A 82 6.26 13.17 -17.66
N VAL A 83 6.19 12.57 -16.47
CA VAL A 83 6.73 11.22 -16.22
C VAL A 83 5.91 10.16 -16.95
N LEU A 84 4.59 10.29 -17.00
CA LEU A 84 3.70 9.41 -17.76
C LEU A 84 4.02 9.43 -19.25
N ASP A 85 4.22 10.62 -19.83
CA ASP A 85 4.61 10.79 -21.22
C ASP A 85 5.96 10.11 -21.50
N TYR A 86 6.94 10.31 -20.62
CA TYR A 86 8.24 9.66 -20.73
C TYR A 86 8.13 8.13 -20.63
N LEU A 87 7.38 7.63 -19.65
CA LEU A 87 7.14 6.20 -19.44
C LEU A 87 6.55 5.56 -20.70
N SER A 88 5.49 6.15 -21.26
CA SER A 88 4.78 5.60 -22.42
C SER A 88 5.70 5.55 -23.65
N ASN A 89 6.51 6.59 -23.87
CA ASN A 89 7.49 6.63 -24.96
C ASN A 89 8.63 5.62 -24.76
N LEU A 90 9.14 5.50 -23.53
CA LEU A 90 10.19 4.54 -23.19
C LEU A 90 9.71 3.10 -23.41
N PHE A 91 8.54 2.75 -22.86
CA PHE A 91 7.97 1.42 -23.00
C PHE A 91 7.71 1.08 -24.47
N THR A 92 7.16 2.03 -25.24
CA THR A 92 6.95 1.87 -26.68
C THR A 92 8.24 1.59 -27.41
N THR A 93 9.29 2.37 -27.14
CA THR A 93 10.59 2.22 -27.79
C THR A 93 11.22 0.87 -27.46
N LEU A 94 11.20 0.47 -26.18
CA LEU A 94 11.77 -0.80 -25.73
C LEU A 94 11.03 -1.99 -26.31
N TYR A 95 9.70 -1.99 -26.25
CA TYR A 95 8.89 -3.09 -26.74
C TYR A 95 9.00 -3.27 -28.26
N ASN A 96 9.00 -2.17 -29.01
CA ASN A 96 9.18 -2.20 -30.46
C ASN A 96 10.60 -2.57 -30.90
N SER A 97 11.57 -2.58 -29.97
CA SER A 97 12.95 -2.99 -30.24
C SER A 97 13.20 -4.49 -30.03
N ILE A 98 12.19 -5.25 -29.57
CA ILE A 98 12.33 -6.69 -29.32
C ILE A 98 12.55 -7.41 -30.65
N ASP A 99 13.69 -8.09 -30.77
CA ASP A 99 14.00 -8.97 -31.89
C ASP A 99 13.65 -10.42 -31.53
N TYR A 100 12.70 -10.99 -32.27
CA TYR A 100 12.25 -12.38 -32.10
C TYR A 100 13.09 -13.39 -32.91
N GLY A 101 14.18 -12.95 -33.55
CA GLY A 101 15.13 -13.85 -34.21
C GLY A 101 14.54 -14.66 -35.37
N GLY A 102 13.47 -14.16 -36.00
CA GLY A 102 12.79 -14.80 -37.11
C GLY A 102 11.69 -15.81 -36.74
N ALA A 103 11.42 -16.03 -35.45
CA ALA A 103 10.17 -16.64 -35.02
C ALA A 103 9.06 -15.57 -35.09
N GLN A 104 7.94 -15.86 -35.74
CA GLN A 104 6.77 -14.98 -35.63
C GLN A 104 6.33 -14.99 -34.17
N GLY A 105 6.42 -13.82 -33.50
CA GLY A 105 5.75 -13.58 -32.24
C GLY A 105 4.25 -13.50 -32.52
N ASP A 106 3.59 -14.65 -32.57
CA ASP A 106 2.20 -14.76 -33.02
C ASP A 106 1.16 -14.36 -31.94
N GLU A 107 1.59 -14.07 -30.71
CA GLU A 107 0.69 -13.57 -29.66
C GLU A 107 1.26 -12.27 -29.08
N VAL A 108 0.45 -11.20 -29.17
CA VAL A 108 0.67 -9.99 -28.38
C VAL A 108 0.43 -10.40 -26.93
N GLU A 109 1.51 -10.49 -26.17
CA GLU A 109 1.45 -10.83 -24.75
C GLU A 109 0.60 -9.77 -24.03
N ASP A 110 -0.48 -10.20 -23.36
CA ASP A 110 -1.36 -9.31 -22.61
C ASP A 110 -0.68 -8.94 -21.28
N PHE A 111 -0.20 -7.70 -21.21
CA PHE A 111 0.28 -7.13 -19.97
C PHE A 111 -0.13 -5.66 -19.85
N LYS A 112 -0.45 -5.28 -18.62
CA LYS A 112 -0.96 -3.97 -18.24
C LYS A 112 -0.19 -3.43 -17.05
N PHE A 113 -0.22 -2.11 -16.90
CA PHE A 113 0.32 -1.43 -15.73
C PHE A 113 -0.71 -0.50 -15.13
N LEU A 114 -0.67 -0.37 -13.81
CA LEU A 114 -1.26 0.76 -13.11
C LEU A 114 -0.11 1.70 -12.75
N PHE A 115 -0.22 2.95 -13.14
CA PHE A 115 0.72 4.00 -12.79
C PHE A 115 -0.03 5.16 -12.16
N GLY A 116 0.47 5.70 -11.05
CA GLY A 116 -0.23 6.78 -10.38
C GLY A 116 0.67 7.54 -9.43
N GLY A 117 0.25 8.77 -9.12
CA GLY A 117 1.03 9.69 -8.31
C GLY A 117 0.26 10.96 -7.98
N TYR A 118 0.95 11.91 -7.36
CA TYR A 118 0.38 13.23 -7.04
C TYR A 118 0.80 14.27 -8.09
N SER A 119 -0.17 14.90 -8.76
CA SER A 119 0.11 16.08 -9.60
C SER A 119 0.12 17.31 -8.72
N TRP A 120 1.30 17.91 -8.52
CA TRP A 120 1.41 19.18 -7.80
C TRP A 120 0.79 20.34 -8.60
N LYS A 121 0.81 20.28 -9.94
CA LYS A 121 0.18 21.31 -10.81
C LYS A 121 -1.33 21.33 -10.63
N GLU A 122 -1.97 20.15 -10.58
CA GLU A 122 -3.41 20.02 -10.42
C GLU A 122 -3.84 19.86 -8.96
N SER A 123 -2.89 19.72 -8.03
CA SER A 123 -3.11 19.50 -6.60
C SER A 123 -4.03 18.31 -6.28
N LYS A 124 -3.93 17.24 -7.07
CA LYS A 124 -4.75 16.02 -6.92
C LYS A 124 -3.97 14.76 -7.29
N PHE A 125 -4.46 13.62 -6.83
CA PHE A 125 -3.99 12.33 -7.30
C PHE A 125 -4.40 12.06 -8.74
N LYS A 126 -3.54 11.32 -9.43
CA LYS A 126 -3.75 10.84 -10.79
C LYS A 126 -3.43 9.36 -10.85
N LEU A 127 -4.20 8.62 -11.63
CA LEU A 127 -4.07 7.19 -11.82
C LEU A 127 -4.34 6.86 -13.28
N TRP A 128 -3.54 5.99 -13.86
CA TRP A 128 -3.66 5.56 -15.25
C TRP A 128 -3.50 4.05 -15.37
N GLU A 129 -4.35 3.45 -16.19
CA GLU A 129 -4.09 2.14 -16.79
C GLU A 129 -3.24 2.34 -18.04
N ILE A 130 -2.18 1.56 -18.18
CA ILE A 130 -1.26 1.62 -19.32
C ILE A 130 -1.23 0.24 -19.98
N GLY A 131 -1.43 0.21 -21.30
CA GLY A 131 -1.42 -1.01 -22.10
C GLY A 131 -0.85 -0.78 -23.49
N TYR A 132 -0.34 -1.84 -24.13
CA TYR A 132 0.15 -1.76 -25.50
C TYR A 132 -0.99 -1.91 -26.50
N LEU A 133 -1.10 -0.96 -27.43
CA LEU A 133 -2.09 -0.99 -28.50
C LEU A 133 -1.42 -1.35 -29.83
N THR A 134 -1.78 -2.52 -30.37
CA THR A 134 -1.20 -3.06 -31.61
C THR A 134 -1.52 -2.19 -32.83
N GLU A 135 -2.69 -1.55 -32.86
CA GLU A 135 -3.08 -0.68 -33.98
C GLU A 135 -2.17 0.54 -34.13
N THR A 136 -1.66 1.08 -33.02
CA THR A 136 -0.77 2.25 -33.00
C THR A 136 0.69 1.90 -32.78
N ASN A 137 0.99 0.63 -32.48
CA ASN A 137 2.30 0.15 -32.05
C ASN A 137 2.90 0.98 -30.91
N ALA A 138 2.07 1.32 -29.92
CA ALA A 138 2.47 2.19 -28.83
C ALA A 138 1.78 1.81 -27.52
N PHE A 139 2.45 2.09 -26.42
CA PHE A 139 1.79 2.12 -25.12
C PHE A 139 0.88 3.35 -25.05
N ILE A 140 -0.38 3.09 -24.76
CA ILE A 140 -1.39 4.10 -24.49
C ILE A 140 -1.72 4.09 -23.01
N HIS A 141 -2.15 5.25 -22.51
CA HIS A 141 -2.57 5.40 -21.13
C HIS A 141 -4.00 5.95 -21.05
N ASN A 142 -4.82 5.35 -20.20
CA ASN A 142 -6.19 5.78 -19.94
C ASN A 142 -6.27 6.26 -18.49
N GLU A 143 -6.69 7.51 -18.28
CA GLU A 143 -6.85 8.07 -16.93
C GLU A 143 -8.05 7.41 -16.24
N ILE A 144 -7.81 6.95 -15.01
CA ILE A 144 -8.84 6.45 -14.11
C ILE A 144 -9.30 7.63 -13.26
N ASP A 145 -10.49 8.13 -13.57
CA ASP A 145 -11.08 9.34 -12.99
C ASP A 145 -12.42 9.05 -12.28
N GLU A 146 -13.21 10.10 -12.03
CA GLU A 146 -14.53 10.01 -11.42
C GLU A 146 -15.50 9.09 -12.18
N ASN A 147 -15.35 8.97 -13.50
CA ASN A 147 -16.22 8.14 -14.33
C ASN A 147 -15.96 6.65 -14.08
N ASN A 148 -14.71 6.30 -13.78
CA ASN A 148 -14.29 4.97 -13.35
C ASN A 148 -14.21 4.87 -11.81
N MET A 149 -14.93 5.76 -11.12
CA MET A 149 -15.03 5.82 -9.66
C MET A 149 -13.70 5.96 -8.90
N PHE A 150 -12.61 6.36 -9.55
CA PHE A 150 -11.27 6.42 -8.96
C PHE A 150 -10.71 5.09 -8.45
N PHE A 151 -11.05 3.96 -9.08
CA PHE A 151 -10.33 2.70 -8.88
C PHE A 151 -10.04 2.02 -10.21
N GLY A 152 -9.01 1.17 -10.25
CA GLY A 152 -8.70 0.34 -11.40
C GLY A 152 -8.16 -1.01 -10.98
N PHE A 153 -8.72 -2.07 -11.56
CA PHE A 153 -8.20 -3.43 -11.50
C PHE A 153 -7.47 -3.75 -12.81
N ILE A 154 -6.34 -4.46 -12.71
CA ILE A 154 -5.68 -5.09 -13.85
C ILE A 154 -5.29 -6.52 -13.50
N GLY A 155 -5.25 -7.40 -14.50
CA GLY A 155 -4.89 -8.80 -14.37
C GLY A 155 -6.07 -9.75 -14.55
N ASP A 156 -6.09 -10.82 -13.77
CA ASP A 156 -7.09 -11.89 -13.90
C ASP A 156 -8.36 -11.58 -13.11
N GLU A 157 -9.47 -12.21 -13.52
CA GLU A 157 -10.71 -12.23 -12.74
C GLU A 157 -11.27 -10.84 -12.41
N ILE A 158 -11.03 -9.85 -13.29
CA ILE A 158 -11.44 -8.45 -13.09
C ILE A 158 -12.95 -8.34 -12.89
N ASP A 159 -13.75 -8.96 -13.75
CA ASP A 159 -15.22 -8.94 -13.66
C ASP A 159 -15.70 -9.44 -12.29
N LYS A 160 -15.02 -10.47 -11.75
CA LYS A 160 -15.35 -11.04 -10.45
C LYS A 160 -14.88 -10.15 -9.30
N ALA A 161 -13.71 -9.52 -9.42
CA ALA A 161 -13.23 -8.54 -8.46
C ALA A 161 -14.17 -7.34 -8.35
N GLU A 162 -14.71 -6.86 -9.48
CA GLU A 162 -15.70 -5.77 -9.50
C GLU A 162 -17.03 -6.19 -8.85
N GLU A 163 -17.51 -7.40 -9.11
CA GLU A 163 -18.70 -7.96 -8.44
C GLU A 163 -18.51 -8.00 -6.91
N LEU A 164 -17.38 -8.53 -6.44
CA LEU A 164 -17.05 -8.59 -5.02
C LEU A 164 -16.92 -7.20 -4.39
N LEU A 165 -16.41 -6.21 -5.14
CA LEU A 165 -16.31 -4.83 -4.69
C LEU A 165 -17.68 -4.18 -4.50
N GLU A 166 -18.61 -4.45 -5.42
CA GLU A 166 -20.00 -4.01 -5.28
C GLU A 166 -20.67 -4.62 -4.04
N GLU A 167 -20.45 -5.91 -3.80
CA GLU A 167 -20.99 -6.61 -2.64
C GLU A 167 -20.42 -6.05 -1.33
N GLU A 168 -19.11 -5.84 -1.24
CA GLU A 168 -18.45 -5.27 -0.07
C GLU A 168 -18.97 -3.85 0.24
N GLN A 169 -19.22 -3.02 -0.77
CA GLN A 169 -19.81 -1.70 -0.56
C GLN A 169 -21.26 -1.78 -0.08
N LYS A 170 -22.08 -2.66 -0.68
CA LYS A 170 -23.48 -2.89 -0.27
C LYS A 170 -23.55 -3.35 1.19
N ASN A 171 -22.68 -4.28 1.60
CA ASN A 171 -22.62 -4.81 2.96
C ASN A 171 -22.22 -3.75 3.99
N ASN A 172 -21.36 -2.81 3.62
CA ASN A 172 -20.95 -1.70 4.49
C ASN A 172 -21.96 -0.54 4.50
N GLY A 173 -23.16 -0.73 3.94
CA GLY A 173 -24.22 0.29 3.89
C GLY A 173 -23.88 1.49 3.03
N LYS A 174 -22.80 1.41 2.23
CA LYS A 174 -22.43 2.43 1.26
C LYS A 174 -23.18 2.14 -0.04
N ARG A 175 -23.80 3.16 -0.63
CA ARG A 175 -24.13 3.08 -2.07
C ARG A 175 -22.81 3.07 -2.84
N PHE A 176 -22.79 2.39 -3.99
CA PHE A 176 -21.64 2.40 -4.88
C PHE A 176 -21.23 3.86 -5.12
N SER A 177 -20.12 4.25 -4.51
CA SER A 177 -19.71 5.65 -4.40
C SER A 177 -18.22 5.76 -4.68
N ASN A 178 -17.79 6.93 -5.13
CA ASN A 178 -16.40 7.22 -5.48
C ASN A 178 -15.51 7.42 -4.23
N ASN A 179 -15.97 6.99 -3.05
CA ASN A 179 -15.33 7.19 -1.75
C ASN A 179 -14.98 5.83 -1.12
N PHE A 180 -13.81 5.33 -1.52
CA PHE A 180 -13.26 4.07 -1.04
C PHE A 180 -12.47 4.26 0.26
N ASP A 181 -12.49 3.24 1.11
CA ASP A 181 -11.57 3.06 2.24
C ASP A 181 -10.60 1.91 1.93
N MET A 182 -10.86 0.71 2.45
CA MET A 182 -10.06 -0.50 2.24
C MET A 182 -10.88 -1.61 1.57
N GLU A 183 -12.08 -1.31 1.03
CA GLU A 183 -12.92 -2.27 0.33
C GLU A 183 -12.18 -2.96 -0.84
N PRO A 184 -11.42 -2.26 -1.72
CA PRO A 184 -10.66 -2.92 -2.79
C PRO A 184 -9.54 -3.84 -2.27
N PHE A 185 -8.91 -3.51 -1.13
CA PHE A 185 -7.95 -4.40 -0.46
C PHE A 185 -8.62 -5.69 0.03
N LYS A 186 -9.83 -5.58 0.61
CA LYS A 186 -10.58 -6.75 1.08
C LYS A 186 -10.99 -7.67 -0.06
N VAL A 187 -11.35 -7.11 -1.22
CA VAL A 187 -11.64 -7.91 -2.43
C VAL A 187 -10.43 -8.76 -2.82
N LEU A 188 -9.25 -8.14 -2.95
CA LEU A 188 -8.01 -8.86 -3.25
C LEU A 188 -7.74 -9.97 -2.21
N LEU A 189 -7.92 -9.66 -0.92
CA LEU A 189 -7.74 -10.63 0.15
C LEU A 189 -8.73 -11.81 0.06
N THR A 190 -10.00 -11.54 -0.22
CA THR A 190 -11.04 -12.56 -0.40
C THR A 190 -10.66 -13.49 -1.54
N MET A 191 -10.27 -12.94 -2.68
CA MET A 191 -9.87 -13.75 -3.84
C MET A 191 -8.64 -14.62 -3.54
N ILE A 192 -7.63 -14.09 -2.85
CA ILE A 192 -6.46 -14.90 -2.43
C ILE A 192 -6.90 -16.05 -1.49
N ARG A 193 -7.86 -15.79 -0.58
CA ARG A 193 -8.30 -16.77 0.42
C ARG A 193 -9.25 -17.84 -0.12
N GLU A 194 -10.06 -17.52 -1.12
CA GLU A 194 -11.05 -18.46 -1.68
C GLU A 194 -10.40 -19.61 -2.47
N LYS A 195 -9.10 -19.52 -2.81
CA LYS A 195 -8.28 -20.53 -3.50
C LYS A 195 -8.81 -21.01 -4.86
N GLU A 196 -10.01 -20.60 -5.26
CA GLU A 196 -10.59 -20.81 -6.59
C GLU A 196 -9.74 -20.10 -7.66
N TYR A 197 -9.21 -18.94 -7.32
CA TYR A 197 -8.40 -18.11 -8.20
C TYR A 197 -6.92 -18.50 -8.14
N SER A 198 -6.57 -19.60 -8.80
CA SER A 198 -5.24 -20.21 -8.69
C SER A 198 -4.06 -19.29 -9.07
N THR A 199 -4.29 -18.27 -9.89
CA THR A 199 -3.27 -17.30 -10.31
C THR A 199 -3.06 -16.17 -9.30
N ILE A 200 -4.03 -15.89 -8.44
CA ILE A 200 -4.04 -14.80 -7.45
C ILE A 200 -3.71 -15.38 -6.07
N ASP A 201 -2.47 -15.23 -5.59
CA ASP A 201 -2.02 -15.86 -4.33
C ASP A 201 -0.80 -15.15 -3.71
N GLY A 202 -0.37 -15.61 -2.54
CA GLY A 202 0.76 -15.06 -1.80
C GLY A 202 0.39 -13.85 -0.96
N ALA A 203 1.34 -13.39 -0.16
CA ALA A 203 1.12 -12.24 0.71
C ALA A 203 0.92 -10.95 -0.10
N ILE A 204 -0.04 -10.12 0.32
CA ILE A 204 -0.36 -8.86 -0.37
C ILE A 204 0.81 -7.88 -0.24
N GLN A 205 1.11 -7.21 -1.34
CA GLN A 205 2.00 -6.06 -1.42
C GLN A 205 1.12 -4.81 -1.42
N ILE A 206 1.43 -3.82 -0.59
CA ILE A 206 0.63 -2.60 -0.50
C ILE A 206 1.49 -1.37 -0.21
N ALA A 207 1.17 -0.27 -0.88
CA ALA A 207 1.78 1.03 -0.67
C ALA A 207 0.76 2.15 -0.85
N LYS A 208 1.05 3.30 -0.24
CA LYS A 208 0.21 4.50 -0.29
C LYS A 208 1.01 5.70 -0.73
N ILE A 209 0.36 6.67 -1.33
CA ILE A 209 0.90 7.99 -1.63
C ILE A 209 0.09 9.02 -0.86
N HIS A 210 0.76 9.79 -0.01
CA HIS A 210 0.20 10.90 0.75
C HIS A 210 0.38 12.23 0.01
N PRO A 211 -0.52 13.20 0.12
CA PRO A 211 -0.26 14.56 -0.34
C PRO A 211 0.89 15.19 0.45
N PRO A 212 1.82 15.95 -0.17
CA PRO A 212 1.85 16.36 -1.58
C PRO A 212 2.68 15.44 -2.50
N GLY A 213 2.87 14.16 -2.16
CA GLY A 213 3.66 13.20 -2.96
C GLY A 213 4.70 12.44 -2.15
N THR A 214 4.29 11.80 -1.05
CA THR A 214 5.18 10.92 -0.27
C THR A 214 4.66 9.49 -0.26
N THR A 215 5.48 8.57 -0.75
CA THR A 215 5.18 7.15 -0.79
C THR A 215 5.50 6.49 0.55
N GLU A 216 4.61 5.63 0.99
CA GLU A 216 4.74 4.79 2.18
C GLU A 216 4.39 3.34 1.81
N PHE A 217 5.39 2.47 1.81
CA PHE A 217 5.16 1.03 1.72
C PHE A 217 4.74 0.48 3.08
N LEU A 218 3.84 -0.50 3.06
CA LEU A 218 3.33 -1.15 4.25
C LEU A 218 3.63 -2.65 4.18
N GLY A 219 3.99 -3.23 5.32
CA GLY A 219 4.01 -4.67 5.49
C GLY A 219 2.61 -5.21 5.77
N VAL A 220 2.45 -6.52 5.66
CA VAL A 220 1.18 -7.21 5.96
C VAL A 220 1.46 -8.40 6.86
N TYR A 221 0.69 -8.57 7.94
CA TYR A 221 0.68 -9.85 8.66
C TYR A 221 0.00 -10.90 7.79
N TRP A 222 0.59 -12.07 7.60
CA TRP A 222 0.10 -13.04 6.62
C TRP A 222 0.11 -14.47 7.13
N PRO A 223 -0.96 -15.26 6.89
CA PRO A 223 -2.19 -14.93 6.16
C PRO A 223 -3.25 -14.19 6.98
N SER A 224 -3.01 -14.01 8.28
CA SER A 224 -3.90 -13.35 9.26
C SER A 224 -3.03 -12.59 10.27
N ILE A 225 -3.64 -11.87 11.23
CA ILE A 225 -2.89 -11.20 12.31
C ILE A 225 -2.01 -12.15 13.14
N LYS A 226 -2.35 -13.44 13.17
CA LYS A 226 -1.60 -14.50 13.86
C LYS A 226 -0.44 -15.07 13.04
N GLY A 227 -0.30 -14.62 11.79
CA GLY A 227 0.70 -15.06 10.86
C GLY A 227 2.04 -14.34 10.99
N ASN A 228 2.93 -14.58 10.02
CA ASN A 228 4.24 -13.93 9.98
C ASN A 228 4.12 -12.52 9.40
N LYS A 229 5.07 -11.65 9.75
CA LYS A 229 5.23 -10.37 9.05
C LYS A 229 5.72 -10.64 7.63
N THR A 230 5.11 -9.97 6.67
CA THR A 230 5.55 -9.99 5.28
C THR A 230 5.74 -8.58 4.75
N PHE A 231 6.69 -8.40 3.84
CA PHE A 231 6.97 -7.15 3.15
C PHE A 231 7.27 -7.43 1.67
N LEU A 232 6.57 -6.74 0.76
CA LEU A 232 6.64 -7.00 -0.69
C LEU A 232 6.46 -8.50 -1.03
N GLY A 233 5.56 -9.18 -0.33
CA GLY A 233 5.25 -10.60 -0.54
C GLY A 233 6.24 -11.59 0.09
N LYS A 234 7.25 -11.12 0.83
CA LYS A 234 8.30 -11.96 1.43
C LYS A 234 8.20 -11.99 2.94
N ASP A 235 8.48 -13.15 3.53
CA ASP A 235 8.61 -13.30 4.98
C ASP A 235 9.72 -12.41 5.53
N VAL A 236 9.41 -11.76 6.64
CA VAL A 236 10.30 -10.88 7.37
C VAL A 236 10.84 -11.62 8.60
N SER A 237 12.16 -11.73 8.68
CA SER A 237 12.91 -12.13 9.86
C SER A 237 13.24 -10.93 10.75
N ILE A 238 13.79 -11.20 11.93
CA ILE A 238 14.27 -10.16 12.85
C ILE A 238 15.37 -9.32 12.18
N ASP A 239 16.26 -9.95 11.41
CA ASP A 239 17.43 -9.30 10.81
C ASP A 239 17.09 -8.45 9.57
N ASN A 240 16.00 -8.77 8.87
CA ASN A 240 15.59 -8.07 7.64
C ASN A 240 14.30 -7.26 7.82
N ASN A 241 13.90 -6.99 9.07
CA ASN A 241 12.66 -6.28 9.39
C ASN A 241 12.67 -4.83 8.90
N PRO A 242 11.86 -4.50 7.87
CA PRO A 242 11.83 -3.14 7.35
C PRO A 242 11.18 -2.21 8.36
N ASN A 243 11.67 -0.97 8.43
CA ASN A 243 11.09 0.07 9.27
C ASN A 243 9.84 0.67 8.58
N VAL A 244 8.78 -0.13 8.52
CA VAL A 244 7.48 0.22 7.93
C VAL A 244 6.35 -0.15 8.88
N ASN A 245 5.21 0.49 8.67
CA ASN A 245 3.97 0.10 9.35
C ASN A 245 3.44 -1.23 8.76
N PHE A 246 2.74 -2.02 9.57
CA PHE A 246 2.17 -3.30 9.16
C PHE A 246 0.65 -3.27 9.23
N ILE A 247 -0.03 -3.87 8.26
CA ILE A 247 -1.48 -4.03 8.24
C ILE A 247 -1.89 -5.40 8.79
N ASP A 248 -2.96 -5.42 9.58
CA ASP A 248 -3.72 -6.62 9.87
C ASP A 248 -4.66 -6.89 8.69
N PRO A 249 -4.49 -8.00 7.93
CA PRO A 249 -5.35 -8.29 6.79
C PRO A 249 -6.81 -8.54 7.20
N ASP A 250 -7.07 -9.01 8.42
CA ASP A 250 -8.43 -9.38 8.85
C ASP A 250 -9.30 -8.14 9.13
N THR A 251 -8.67 -7.05 9.57
CA THR A 251 -9.36 -5.79 9.92
C THR A 251 -9.06 -4.66 8.95
N ALA A 252 -8.04 -4.81 8.10
CA ALA A 252 -7.50 -3.78 7.20
C ALA A 252 -7.01 -2.50 7.92
N THR A 253 -6.61 -2.61 9.19
CA THR A 253 -6.06 -1.51 9.98
C THR A 253 -4.54 -1.61 10.13
N ILE A 254 -3.90 -0.47 10.39
CA ILE A 254 -2.47 -0.44 10.70
C ILE A 254 -2.25 -0.90 12.14
N VAL A 255 -1.51 -2.00 12.29
CA VAL A 255 -1.15 -2.58 13.59
C VAL A 255 -0.21 -1.64 14.34
N GLY A 256 -0.47 -1.52 15.65
CA GLY A 256 0.32 -0.68 16.51
C GLY A 256 0.04 0.81 16.35
N GLU A 257 -0.89 1.25 15.48
CA GLU A 257 -1.54 2.57 15.54
C GLU A 257 -2.62 2.68 16.61
N GLU A 258 -3.02 1.54 17.16
CA GLU A 258 -3.98 1.47 18.24
C GLU A 258 -3.39 2.07 19.52
N LEU A 259 -4.13 3.02 20.08
CA LEU A 259 -3.92 3.51 21.43
C LEU A 259 -5.01 2.88 22.31
N PRO A 260 -4.73 2.62 23.59
CA PRO A 260 -5.76 2.17 24.53
C PRO A 260 -6.96 3.10 24.46
N GLU A 261 -8.17 2.56 24.30
CA GLU A 261 -9.39 3.40 24.30
C GLU A 261 -9.60 4.06 25.66
N LYS A 262 -9.15 3.40 26.73
CA LYS A 262 -9.33 3.82 28.12
C LYS A 262 -8.05 3.65 28.92
N LEU A 263 -7.78 4.61 29.78
CA LEU A 263 -6.80 4.50 30.85
C LEU A 263 -7.52 4.59 32.19
N ILE A 264 -7.17 3.67 33.10
CA ILE A 264 -7.75 3.61 34.44
C ILE A 264 -7.17 4.73 35.31
N GLU A 265 -5.83 4.89 35.29
CA GLU A 265 -5.14 5.89 36.11
C GLU A 265 -3.92 6.43 35.37
N ILE A 266 -3.65 7.73 35.57
CA ILE A 266 -2.47 8.42 35.06
C ILE A 266 -1.71 8.96 36.27
N ASP A 267 -0.65 8.24 36.65
CA ASP A 267 0.18 8.56 37.81
C ASP A 267 1.43 9.34 37.40
N SER A 268 1.75 10.40 38.14
CA SER A 268 2.97 11.17 37.93
C SER A 268 4.24 10.35 38.12
N ASP A 269 4.21 9.31 38.96
CA ASP A 269 5.38 8.46 39.20
C ASP A 269 5.67 7.55 38.00
N ILE A 270 4.63 7.18 37.25
CA ILE A 270 4.74 6.33 36.05
C ILE A 270 5.04 7.17 34.80
N TYR A 271 4.31 8.27 34.60
CA TYR A 271 4.36 9.07 33.37
C TYR A 271 5.32 10.26 33.46
N GLY A 272 5.79 10.63 34.66
CA GLY A 272 6.78 11.67 34.89
C GLY A 272 6.44 13.00 34.21
N ILE A 273 7.37 13.50 33.40
CA ILE A 273 7.22 14.78 32.67
C ILE A 273 6.08 14.70 31.63
N ASN A 274 5.71 13.50 31.19
CA ASN A 274 4.67 13.30 30.18
C ASN A 274 3.24 13.26 30.77
N THR A 275 3.09 13.18 32.09
CA THR A 275 1.79 13.04 32.80
C THR A 275 0.73 13.99 32.25
N LYS A 276 1.00 15.29 32.27
CA LYS A 276 0.06 16.33 31.80
C LYS A 276 -0.34 16.14 30.34
N PHE A 277 0.61 15.74 29.48
CA PHE A 277 0.32 15.48 28.07
C PHE A 277 -0.58 14.24 27.89
N VAL A 278 -0.37 13.19 28.68
CA VAL A 278 -1.25 12.00 28.65
C VAL A 278 -2.64 12.36 29.16
N GLU A 279 -2.76 13.15 30.23
CA GLU A 279 -4.06 13.65 30.72
C GLU A 279 -4.80 14.51 29.69
N ASP A 280 -4.09 15.37 28.95
CA ASP A 280 -4.70 16.17 27.88
C ASP A 280 -5.23 15.29 26.73
N CYS A 281 -4.61 14.13 26.50
CA CYS A 281 -5.03 13.16 25.49
C CYS A 281 -6.10 12.17 26.00
N TYR A 282 -6.19 12.00 27.32
CA TYR A 282 -7.11 11.13 28.04
C TYR A 282 -7.80 11.94 29.16
N PRO A 283 -8.71 12.86 28.79
CA PRO A 283 -9.40 13.68 29.77
C PRO A 283 -10.28 12.80 30.68
N LEU A 284 -10.41 13.21 31.93
CA LEU A 284 -11.38 12.65 32.85
C LEU A 284 -12.75 13.30 32.53
N GLU A 285 -13.73 12.50 32.14
CA GLU A 285 -15.11 12.97 31.94
C GLU A 285 -15.87 12.92 33.27
N ASP A 286 -16.64 13.96 33.57
CA ASP A 286 -17.42 14.06 34.81
C ASP A 286 -18.36 12.86 34.97
N GLY A 287 -18.16 12.08 36.04
CA GLY A 287 -19.00 10.93 36.38
C GLY A 287 -18.49 9.57 35.88
N PHE A 288 -17.33 9.50 35.23
CA PHE A 288 -16.69 8.23 34.84
C PHE A 288 -15.37 8.01 35.60
N GLU A 289 -15.13 6.78 36.07
CA GLU A 289 -13.85 6.39 36.69
C GLU A 289 -12.71 6.23 35.65
N ASN A 290 -13.05 6.03 34.38
CA ASN A 290 -12.09 5.78 33.31
C ASN A 290 -11.87 7.03 32.45
N ARG A 291 -10.61 7.27 32.05
CA ARG A 291 -10.23 8.33 31.12
C ARG A 291 -10.28 7.82 29.69
N ASN A 292 -11.08 8.44 28.83
CA ASN A 292 -11.29 8.01 27.45
C ASN A 292 -10.29 8.70 26.50
N LEU A 293 -9.84 7.98 25.47
CA LEU A 293 -9.00 8.54 24.42
C LEU A 293 -9.75 9.63 23.65
N LYS A 294 -9.13 10.81 23.53
CA LYS A 294 -9.70 11.92 22.77
C LYS A 294 -9.80 11.57 21.27
N GLN A 295 -10.97 11.77 20.66
CA GLN A 295 -11.23 11.34 19.27
C GLN A 295 -10.48 12.16 18.21
N ASP A 296 -10.14 13.41 18.49
CA ASP A 296 -9.52 14.37 17.55
C ASP A 296 -7.99 14.50 17.72
N LEU A 297 -7.31 13.45 18.20
CA LEU A 297 -5.85 13.47 18.35
C LEU A 297 -5.13 13.53 17.00
N THR A 298 -4.18 14.47 16.89
CA THR A 298 -3.29 14.57 15.73
C THR A 298 -2.35 13.37 15.60
N LYS A 299 -1.88 13.04 14.39
CA LYS A 299 -0.89 11.97 14.16
C LYS A 299 0.36 12.12 15.03
N ARG A 300 0.82 13.36 15.24
CA ARG A 300 1.94 13.68 16.13
C ARG A 300 1.65 13.34 17.59
N GLN A 301 0.46 13.67 18.09
CA GLN A 301 0.06 13.31 19.45
C GLN A 301 -0.02 11.80 19.63
N LYS A 302 -0.64 11.09 18.68
CA LYS A 302 -0.71 9.62 18.70
C LYS A 302 0.67 8.98 18.71
N SER A 303 1.58 9.45 17.83
CA SER A 303 2.97 8.99 17.81
C SER A 303 3.67 9.22 19.14
N ARG A 304 3.49 10.40 19.75
CA ARG A 304 4.10 10.72 21.05
C ARG A 304 3.55 9.82 22.16
N LEU A 305 2.25 9.56 22.20
CA LEU A 305 1.64 8.64 23.17
C LEU A 305 2.24 7.23 23.06
N LYS A 306 2.43 6.70 21.85
CA LYS A 306 3.07 5.39 21.66
C LYS A 306 4.50 5.37 22.19
N THR A 307 5.29 6.40 21.90
CA THR A 307 6.68 6.49 22.40
C THR A 307 6.67 6.47 23.92
N ILE A 308 5.80 7.28 24.55
CA ILE A 308 5.64 7.31 26.01
C ILE A 308 5.30 5.91 26.55
N PHE A 309 4.31 5.24 25.97
CA PHE A 309 3.91 3.90 26.42
C PHE A 309 5.01 2.84 26.22
N SER A 310 5.76 2.94 25.12
CA SER A 310 6.88 2.03 24.83
C SER A 310 8.04 2.24 25.81
N ASP A 311 8.39 3.49 26.09
CA ASP A 311 9.45 3.85 27.04
C ASP A 311 9.09 3.37 28.45
N ILE A 312 7.82 3.55 28.87
CA ILE A 312 7.32 3.09 30.17
C ILE A 312 7.31 1.55 30.25
N ALA A 313 6.84 0.88 29.19
CA ALA A 313 6.84 -0.59 29.15
C ALA A 313 8.26 -1.15 29.25
N TYR A 314 9.22 -0.53 28.57
CA TYR A 314 10.62 -0.90 28.65
C TYR A 314 11.22 -0.61 30.03
N ALA A 315 10.96 0.56 30.61
CA ALA A 315 11.43 0.90 31.96
C ALA A 315 10.92 -0.10 33.01
N ARG A 316 9.62 -0.43 32.97
CA ARG A 316 9.02 -1.43 33.86
C ARG A 316 9.62 -2.82 33.68
N PHE A 317 9.90 -3.22 32.44
CA PHE A 317 10.58 -4.48 32.15
C PHE A 317 12.00 -4.50 32.76
N VAL A 318 12.76 -3.42 32.63
CA VAL A 318 14.09 -3.30 33.24
C VAL A 318 14.01 -3.34 34.76
N GLU A 319 13.05 -2.64 35.37
CA GLU A 319 12.81 -2.66 36.81
C GLU A 319 12.46 -4.07 37.31
N SER A 320 11.60 -4.81 36.61
CA SER A 320 11.26 -6.19 37.00
C SER A 320 12.47 -7.12 36.98
N GLU A 321 13.34 -6.98 35.97
CA GLU A 321 14.58 -7.78 35.85
C GLU A 321 15.64 -7.40 36.90
N GLN A 322 15.59 -6.17 37.42
CA GLN A 322 16.48 -5.71 38.49
C GLN A 322 15.98 -6.17 39.88
N LEU A 323 14.67 -6.13 40.10
CA LEU A 323 14.04 -6.64 41.32
C LEU A 323 14.28 -8.13 41.51
N GLU A 324 14.22 -8.93 40.43
CA GLU A 324 14.52 -10.37 40.50
C GLU A 324 15.99 -10.66 40.88
N LYS A 325 16.93 -9.75 40.59
CA LYS A 325 18.36 -9.91 40.94
C LYS A 325 18.70 -9.49 42.35
N GLU A 326 17.84 -8.72 43.02
CA GLU A 326 18.03 -8.35 44.43
C GLU A 326 17.45 -9.38 45.40
N THR A 327 16.66 -10.36 44.91
CA THR A 327 16.07 -11.43 45.71
C THR A 327 16.80 -12.77 45.68
N ASP A 328 17.95 -12.88 45.00
CA ASP A 328 18.86 -14.04 45.01
C ASP A 328 20.12 -13.81 45.88
#